data_AF-A0A7C1V862-F1
#
_entry.id   AF-A0A7C1V862-F1
#
_cell.length_a   1.000
_cell.length_b   1.000
_cell.length_c   1.000
_cell.angle_alpha   90.00
_cell.angle_beta   90.00
_cell.angle_gamma   90.00
#
_symmetry.space_group_name_H-M   'P 1'
#
loop_
_entity.id
_entity.type
_entity.pdbx_description
1 polymer ?
#
loop_
_entity_poly.entity_id
_entity_poly.type
_entity_poly.pdbx_seq_one_letter_code
_entity_poly.pdbx_strand_id
1 'polypeptide(L)'
;MSHRYHMMVHNDSKINSTIRCSICRAEIVDRSRIYQEKLNFGVICGDCIEKFTEEDLKIIPSLFIAYRGYFGMIDRGLYNAEKYIGELVEELDESGEYLDTDQLNLKMLHNALLHGLTPEEYRNRLAILSE
;
A
#
# COMPACT_ATOMS: atom_id res chain seq x y z
N MET A 1 51.05 -7.71 32.15
CA MET A 1 49.67 -7.42 31.72
C MET A 1 49.42 -8.15 30.40
N SER A 2 48.62 -9.21 30.42
CA SER A 2 48.15 -9.89 29.20
C SER A 2 46.70 -10.26 29.45
N HIS A 3 45.78 -9.56 28.81
CA HIS A 3 44.35 -9.88 28.82
C HIS A 3 44.02 -10.52 27.48
N ARG A 4 43.83 -11.84 27.49
CA ARG A 4 43.22 -12.59 26.40
C ARG A 4 41.77 -12.14 26.29
N TYR A 5 41.43 -11.42 25.22
CA TYR A 5 40.05 -11.26 24.82
C TYR A 5 39.54 -12.60 24.28
N HIS A 6 38.63 -13.22 25.02
CA HIS A 6 37.81 -14.31 24.51
C HIS A 6 36.93 -13.74 23.39
N MET A 7 37.16 -14.19 22.16
CA MET A 7 36.22 -13.99 21.05
C MET A 7 34.87 -14.59 21.44
N MET A 8 33.84 -13.75 21.54
CA MET A 8 32.46 -14.22 21.53
C MET A 8 32.17 -14.71 20.11
N VAL A 9 31.80 -15.98 20.01
CA VAL A 9 31.26 -16.58 18.80
C VAL A 9 29.93 -15.86 18.54
N HIS A 10 29.90 -14.98 17.53
CA HIS A 10 28.64 -14.47 17.01
C HIS A 10 27.88 -15.66 16.43
N ASN A 11 26.81 -16.03 17.12
CA ASN A 11 25.87 -17.01 16.64
C ASN A 11 25.17 -16.36 15.44
N ASP A 12 25.62 -16.70 14.22
CA ASP A 12 24.94 -16.36 12.97
C ASP A 12 23.62 -17.14 12.90
N SER A 13 22.67 -16.76 13.75
CA SER A 13 21.26 -16.95 13.44
C SER A 13 21.01 -16.10 12.20
N LYS A 14 21.20 -16.69 11.02
CA LYS A 14 20.73 -16.14 9.74
C LYS A 14 19.29 -15.70 9.99
N ILE A 15 19.08 -14.40 10.10
CA ILE A 15 17.75 -13.81 10.10
C ILE A 15 17.20 -14.14 8.72
N ASN A 16 16.49 -15.25 8.62
CA ASN A 16 15.83 -15.68 7.40
C ASN A 16 14.54 -14.85 7.31
N SER A 17 14.68 -13.52 7.19
CA SER A 17 13.54 -12.63 7.06
C SER A 17 12.92 -12.86 5.69
N THR A 18 11.67 -13.32 5.71
CA THR A 18 10.85 -13.43 4.52
C THR A 18 10.54 -12.03 4.01
N ILE A 19 10.93 -11.75 2.78
CA ILE A 19 10.65 -10.48 2.11
C ILE A 19 9.18 -10.49 1.71
N ARG A 20 8.43 -9.44 2.05
CA ARG A 20 7.02 -9.30 1.69
C ARG A 20 6.83 -8.15 0.73
N CYS A 21 5.90 -8.32 -0.21
CA CYS A 21 5.51 -7.29 -1.15
C CYS A 21 4.97 -6.06 -0.41
N SER A 22 5.41 -4.86 -0.78
CA SER A 22 4.94 -3.60 -0.19
C SER A 22 3.49 -3.26 -0.58
N ILE A 23 2.97 -3.85 -1.66
CA ILE A 23 1.59 -3.65 -2.14
C ILE A 23 0.64 -4.69 -1.56
N CYS A 24 0.87 -5.99 -1.81
CA CYS A 24 -0.10 -7.04 -1.45
C CYS A 24 0.27 -7.83 -0.18
N ARG A 25 1.43 -7.54 0.44
CA ARG A 25 1.98 -8.24 1.61
C ARG A 25 2.23 -9.75 1.47
N ALA A 26 1.99 -10.32 0.28
CA ALA A 26 2.39 -11.69 -0.02
C ALA A 26 3.90 -11.86 0.14
N GLU A 27 4.30 -13.07 0.54
CA GLU A 27 5.71 -13.44 0.62
C GLU A 27 6.32 -13.54 -0.78
N ILE A 28 7.50 -12.96 -0.96
CA ILE A 28 8.23 -12.99 -2.22
C ILE A 28 9.15 -14.21 -2.22
N VAL A 29 8.68 -15.27 -2.88
CA VAL A 29 9.46 -16.50 -3.08
C VAL A 29 10.39 -16.37 -4.29
N ASP A 30 9.88 -15.81 -5.40
CA ASP A 30 10.68 -15.55 -6.60
C ASP A 30 11.32 -14.15 -6.54
N ARG A 31 12.64 -14.11 -6.40
CA ARG A 31 13.44 -12.87 -6.35
C ARG A 31 13.94 -12.41 -7.71
N SER A 32 13.71 -13.17 -8.78
CA SER A 32 14.13 -12.80 -10.13
C SER A 32 13.24 -11.73 -10.76
N ARG A 33 12.01 -11.59 -10.28
CA ARG A 33 11.00 -10.64 -10.75
C ARG A 33 10.52 -9.73 -9.63
N ILE A 34 11.40 -8.85 -9.18
CA ILE A 34 11.09 -7.84 -8.17
C ILE A 34 11.38 -6.44 -8.69
N TYR A 35 10.58 -5.49 -8.22
CA TYR A 35 10.83 -4.08 -8.40
C TYR A 35 11.07 -3.48 -7.01
N GLN A 36 12.14 -2.70 -6.87
CA GLN A 36 12.39 -1.95 -5.64
C GLN A 36 12.17 -0.47 -5.93
N GLU A 37 11.25 0.13 -5.19
CA GLU A 37 10.97 1.56 -5.28
C GLU A 37 12.12 2.35 -4.63
N LYS A 38 12.50 3.48 -5.23
CA LYS A 38 13.71 4.22 -4.87
C LYS A 38 13.54 5.09 -3.62
N LEU A 39 12.34 5.60 -3.38
CA LEU A 39 12.06 6.58 -2.33
C LEU A 39 11.72 5.92 -0.99
N ASN A 40 11.00 4.79 -1.00
CA ASN A 40 10.56 4.09 0.20
C ASN A 40 11.19 2.71 0.40
N PHE A 41 12.06 2.27 -0.51
CA PHE A 41 12.78 1.00 -0.49
C PHE A 41 11.89 -0.25 -0.44
N GLY A 42 10.58 -0.10 -0.65
CA GLY A 42 9.62 -1.20 -0.69
C GLY A 42 9.91 -2.12 -1.86
N VAL A 43 9.84 -3.43 -1.59
CA VAL A 43 10.00 -4.47 -2.62
C VAL A 43 8.61 -4.89 -3.11
N ILE A 44 8.42 -4.91 -4.42
CA ILE A 44 7.17 -5.28 -5.09
C ILE A 44 7.37 -6.61 -5.81
N CYS A 45 6.42 -7.54 -5.64
CA CYS A 45 6.45 -8.86 -6.30
C CYS A 45 6.07 -8.79 -7.78
N GLY A 46 6.47 -9.81 -8.54
CA GLY A 46 6.13 -9.99 -9.96
C GLY A 46 4.64 -9.83 -10.26
N ASP A 47 3.76 -10.44 -9.46
CA ASP A 47 2.31 -10.37 -9.67
C ASP A 47 1.78 -8.92 -9.61
N CYS A 48 2.32 -8.10 -8.71
CA CYS A 48 1.95 -6.69 -8.64
C CYS A 48 2.54 -5.88 -9.80
N ILE A 49 3.75 -6.24 -10.26
CA ILE A 49 4.37 -5.60 -11.42
C ILE A 49 3.55 -5.85 -12.69
N GLU A 50 3.02 -7.07 -12.85
CA GLU A 50 2.17 -7.41 -13.99
C GLU A 50 0.76 -6.79 -13.89
N LYS A 51 0.28 -6.53 -12.66
CA LYS A 51 -1.07 -6.01 -12.41
C LYS A 51 -1.20 -4.48 -12.48
N PHE A 52 -0.13 -3.74 -12.21
CA PHE A 52 -0.17 -2.29 -12.03
C PHE A 52 0.76 -1.57 -13.01
N THR A 53 0.39 -0.34 -13.39
CA THR A 53 1.26 0.50 -14.22
C THR A 53 2.49 0.99 -13.44
N GLU A 54 3.55 1.41 -14.13
CA GLU A 54 4.74 1.97 -13.45
C GLU A 54 4.43 3.19 -12.57
N GLU A 55 3.39 3.95 -12.91
CA GLU A 55 2.92 5.07 -12.10
C GLU A 55 2.20 4.59 -10.84
N ASP A 56 1.29 3.62 -10.97
CA ASP A 56 0.60 2.99 -9.84
C ASP A 56 1.60 2.36 -8.86
N LEU A 57 2.66 1.72 -9.38
CA LEU A 57 3.73 1.11 -8.57
C LEU A 57 4.52 2.13 -7.72
N LYS A 58 4.45 3.43 -8.02
CA LYS A 58 5.05 4.51 -7.21
C LYS A 58 4.04 5.06 -6.19
N ILE A 59 2.79 5.22 -6.60
CA ILE A 59 1.74 5.86 -5.80
C ILE A 59 1.21 4.91 -4.72
N ILE A 60 0.86 3.68 -5.09
CA ILE A 60 0.20 2.72 -4.19
C ILE A 60 1.02 2.45 -2.92
N PRO A 61 2.34 2.13 -2.99
CA PRO A 61 3.13 1.92 -1.78
C PRO A 61 3.18 3.16 -0.88
N SER A 62 3.25 4.36 -1.48
CA SER A 62 3.28 5.63 -0.76
C SER A 62 1.97 5.86 0.00
N LEU A 63 0.82 5.56 -0.62
CA LEU A 63 -0.49 5.60 0.03
C LEU A 63 -0.56 4.64 1.22
N PHE A 64 -0.09 3.40 1.08
CA PHE A 64 -0.08 2.43 2.17
C PHE A 64 0.91 2.78 3.29
N ILE A 65 1.95 3.55 3.01
CA ILE A 65 2.84 4.08 4.06
C ILE A 65 2.12 5.20 4.83
N ALA A 66 1.50 6.13 4.11
CA ALA A 66 0.82 7.29 4.69
C ALA A 66 -0.43 6.91 5.50
N TYR A 67 -1.29 6.07 4.92
CA TYR A 67 -2.62 5.73 5.47
C TYR A 67 -2.71 4.31 6.05
N ARG A 68 -1.61 3.55 6.02
CA ARG A 68 -1.52 2.14 6.45
C ARG A 68 -2.28 1.17 5.52
N GLY A 69 -2.19 -0.12 5.82
CA GLY A 69 -2.87 -1.17 5.05
C GLY A 69 -2.07 -1.73 3.88
N TYR A 70 -2.78 -2.47 3.02
CA TYR A 70 -2.26 -3.13 1.83
C TYR A 70 -3.40 -3.53 0.89
N PHE A 71 -3.05 -3.90 -0.34
CA PHE A 71 -4.01 -4.19 -1.38
C PHE A 71 -4.85 -5.42 -1.06
N GLY A 72 -6.18 -5.27 -1.10
CA GLY A 72 -7.12 -6.37 -0.82
C GLY A 72 -7.13 -6.82 0.64
N MET A 73 -6.68 -5.98 1.58
CA MET A 73 -6.78 -6.24 3.02
C MET A 73 -8.23 -6.40 3.50
N ILE A 74 -9.17 -5.74 2.84
CA ILE A 74 -10.60 -5.76 3.17
C ILE A 74 -11.36 -6.48 2.06
N ASP A 75 -12.43 -7.19 2.44
CA ASP A 75 -13.30 -7.88 1.48
C ASP A 75 -13.85 -6.90 0.43
N ARG A 76 -13.67 -7.27 -0.85
CA ARG A 76 -14.08 -6.45 -2.00
C ARG A 76 -15.59 -6.20 -2.04
N GLY A 77 -16.41 -7.14 -1.58
CA GLY A 77 -17.87 -7.04 -1.54
C GLY A 77 -18.38 -6.00 -0.53
N LEU A 78 -17.54 -5.58 0.40
CA LEU A 78 -17.87 -4.50 1.36
C LEU A 78 -17.57 -3.11 0.81
N TYR A 79 -16.97 -2.99 -0.38
CA TYR A 79 -16.68 -1.69 -0.96
C TYR A 79 -17.97 -1.00 -1.40
N ASN A 80 -18.22 0.19 -0.84
CA ASN A 80 -19.32 1.06 -1.22
C ASN A 80 -18.82 2.49 -1.33
N ALA A 81 -18.72 2.98 -2.57
CA ALA A 81 -18.21 4.33 -2.86
C ALA A 81 -19.12 5.42 -2.27
N GLU A 82 -20.43 5.28 -2.37
CA GLU A 82 -21.40 6.27 -1.86
C GLU A 82 -21.31 6.40 -0.34
N LYS A 83 -21.24 5.27 0.36
CA LYS A 83 -21.09 5.25 1.81
C LYS A 83 -19.81 5.97 2.24
N TYR A 84 -18.70 5.72 1.55
CA TYR A 84 -17.42 6.33 1.90
C TYR A 84 -17.40 7.83 1.61
N ILE A 85 -18.05 8.27 0.52
CA ILE A 85 -18.26 9.70 0.25
C ILE A 85 -19.08 10.33 1.38
N GLY A 86 -20.15 9.67 1.84
CA GLY A 86 -20.96 10.14 2.97
C GLY A 86 -20.16 10.30 4.26
N GLU A 87 -19.40 9.27 4.65
CA GLU A 87 -18.52 9.31 5.83
C GLU A 87 -17.47 10.44 5.73
N LEU A 88 -16.93 10.68 4.53
CA LEU A 88 -15.97 11.76 4.30
C LEU A 88 -16.62 13.15 4.36
N VAL A 89 -17.85 13.31 3.86
CA VAL A 89 -18.60 14.58 3.97
C VAL A 89 -18.93 14.90 5.43
N GLU A 90 -19.29 13.90 6.22
CA GLU A 90 -19.52 14.06 7.66
C GLU A 90 -18.25 14.51 8.40
N GLU A 91 -17.09 13.89 8.13
CA GLU A 91 -15.79 14.31 8.68
C GLU A 91 -15.45 15.78 8.33
N LEU A 92 -15.82 16.22 7.12
CA LEU A 92 -15.57 17.57 6.64
C LEU A 92 -16.46 18.61 7.34
N ASP A 93 -17.75 18.33 7.47
CA ASP A 93 -18.72 19.19 8.16
C ASP A 93 -18.33 19.39 9.65
N GLU A 94 -17.75 18.37 10.29
CA GLU A 94 -17.26 18.45 11.66
C GLU A 94 -15.96 19.28 11.81
N SER A 95 -15.10 19.28 10.80
CA SER A 95 -13.79 19.95 10.84
C SER A 95 -13.85 21.47 10.62
N GLY A 96 -14.90 21.97 9.95
CA GLY A 96 -15.07 23.39 9.62
C GLY A 96 -14.01 23.94 8.65
N GLU A 97 -13.20 23.08 8.01
CA GLU A 97 -12.09 23.47 7.14
C GLU A 97 -12.46 23.48 5.65
N TYR A 98 -11.62 24.16 4.85
CA TYR A 98 -11.70 24.15 3.39
C TYR A 98 -11.39 22.74 2.86
N LEU A 99 -12.25 22.28 1.95
CA LEU A 99 -12.20 20.96 1.34
C LEU A 99 -10.96 20.83 0.43
N ASP A 100 -9.91 20.16 0.91
CA ASP A 100 -8.78 19.74 0.07
C ASP A 100 -9.22 18.54 -0.79
N THR A 101 -9.64 18.85 -2.02
CA THR A 101 -10.12 17.85 -2.98
C THR A 101 -9.05 16.82 -3.35
N ASP A 102 -7.76 17.19 -3.32
CA ASP A 102 -6.68 16.27 -3.65
C ASP A 102 -6.49 15.26 -2.53
N GLN A 103 -6.54 15.71 -1.27
CA GLN A 103 -6.49 14.82 -0.12
C GLN A 103 -7.69 13.86 -0.10
N LEU A 104 -8.88 14.35 -0.44
CA LEU A 104 -10.08 13.53 -0.56
C LEU A 104 -9.91 12.43 -1.62
N ASN A 105 -9.44 12.79 -2.81
CA ASN A 105 -9.20 11.85 -3.90
C ASN A 105 -8.19 10.75 -3.50
N LEU A 106 -7.12 11.13 -2.78
CA LEU A 106 -6.13 10.16 -2.29
C LEU A 106 -6.72 9.20 -1.24
N LYS A 107 -7.54 9.71 -0.30
CA LYS A 107 -8.22 8.87 0.70
C LYS A 107 -9.18 7.88 0.04
N MET A 108 -9.97 8.34 -0.93
CA MET A 108 -10.91 7.47 -1.65
C MET A 108 -10.20 6.40 -2.48
N LEU A 109 -9.12 6.77 -3.19
CA LEU A 109 -8.29 5.81 -3.92
C LEU A 109 -7.65 4.80 -2.96
N HIS A 110 -7.12 5.25 -1.82
CA HIS A 110 -6.56 4.38 -0.80
C HIS A 110 -7.59 3.37 -0.29
N ASN A 111 -8.82 3.80 0.02
CA ASN A 111 -9.88 2.90 0.43
C ASN A 111 -10.21 1.86 -0.65
N ALA A 112 -10.35 2.28 -1.92
CA ALA A 112 -10.58 1.36 -3.02
C ALA A 112 -9.48 0.28 -3.12
N LEU A 113 -8.22 0.67 -2.95
CA LEU A 113 -7.07 -0.25 -2.94
C LEU A 113 -7.14 -1.25 -1.77
N LEU A 114 -7.57 -0.83 -0.57
CA LEU A 114 -7.76 -1.75 0.57
C LEU A 114 -8.79 -2.83 0.25
N HIS A 115 -9.83 -2.51 -0.50
CA HIS A 115 -10.84 -3.46 -0.97
C HIS A 115 -10.41 -4.25 -2.23
N GLY A 116 -9.17 -4.08 -2.69
CA GLY A 116 -8.62 -4.82 -3.81
C GLY A 116 -9.09 -4.34 -5.18
N LEU A 117 -9.54 -3.08 -5.29
CA LEU A 117 -9.76 -2.41 -6.57
C LEU A 117 -8.46 -1.80 -7.08
N THR A 118 -8.14 -2.02 -8.35
CA THR A 118 -7.05 -1.30 -9.00
C THR A 118 -7.42 0.17 -9.25
N PRO A 119 -6.44 1.07 -9.45
CA PRO A 119 -6.72 2.46 -9.82
C PRO A 119 -7.58 2.59 -11.08
N GLU A 120 -7.40 1.70 -12.06
CA GLU A 120 -8.24 1.63 -13.25
C GLU A 120 -9.68 1.23 -12.92
N GLU A 121 -9.88 0.15 -12.15
CA GLU A 121 -11.21 -0.29 -11.72
C GLU A 121 -11.93 0.80 -10.92
N TYR A 122 -11.20 1.53 -10.07
CA TYR A 122 -11.73 2.65 -9.30
C TYR A 122 -12.18 3.81 -10.20
N ARG A 123 -11.33 4.25 -11.15
CA ARG A 123 -11.70 5.30 -12.11
C ARG A 123 -12.92 4.93 -12.94
N ASN A 124 -13.00 3.69 -13.41
CA ASN A 124 -14.14 3.20 -14.18
C ASN A 124 -15.44 3.24 -13.36
N ARG A 125 -15.38 2.96 -12.05
CA ARG A 125 -16.55 3.08 -11.16
C ARG A 125 -16.97 4.53 -10.93
N LEU A 126 -16.02 5.45 -10.76
CA LEU A 126 -16.33 6.87 -10.61
C LEU A 126 -17.02 7.44 -11.86
N ALA A 127 -16.58 7.04 -13.05
CA ALA A 127 -17.19 7.49 -14.31
C ALA A 127 -18.69 7.16 -14.38
N ILE A 128 -19.08 5.97 -13.89
CA ILE A 128 -20.49 5.53 -13.84
C ILE A 128 -21.33 6.42 -12.92
N LEU A 129 -20.74 6.98 -11.86
CA LEU A 129 -21.45 7.83 -10.89
C LEU A 129 -21.59 9.29 -11.36
N SER A 130 -20.87 9.67 -12.43
CA SER A 130 -20.92 11.02 -13.01
C SER A 130 -21.87 11.16 -14.21
N GLU A 131 -22.53 10.07 -14.61
CA GLU A 131 -23.60 10.03 -15.63
C GLU A 131 -24.99 10.04 -15.00
#